data_AF-F8C794-F1
#
_entry.id   AF-F8C794-F1
#
_cell.length_a   1.000
_cell.length_b   1.000
_cell.length_c   1.000
_cell.angle_alpha   90.00
_cell.angle_beta   90.00
_cell.angle_gamma   90.00
#
_symmetry.space_group_name_H-M   'P 1'
#
loop_
_entity.id
_entity.type
_entity.pdbx_description
1 polymer ?
#
loop_
_entity_poly.entity_id
_entity_poly.type
_entity_poly.pdbx_seq_one_letter_code
_entity_poly.pdbx_strand_id
1 'polypeptide(L)'
;MARDGCIYSISAYPQPNVTPTVYDVRLFRQPIPTCGYGFGSVTLGTSVVYEPTRSVAMNALGIAASYTKKSSLSGSAPITLSVHHVDPATLTVIRSSSLGVHLGAGNIVSETVAIAADGTTVTVSGSKTGVIWGESGSGSHYTATFPDFFTSTTPPTVMAFP
;
A
#
# COMPACT_ATOMS: atom_id res chain seq x y z
N MET A 1 -7.51 12.89 0.74
CA MET A 1 -7.21 13.68 1.97
C MET A 1 -6.40 14.90 1.55
N ALA A 2 -6.62 16.09 2.13
CA ALA A 2 -5.91 17.31 1.76
C ALA A 2 -4.90 17.75 2.85
N ARG A 3 -3.67 18.11 2.46
CA ARG A 3 -2.61 18.62 3.35
C ARG A 3 -1.70 19.55 2.57
N ASP A 4 -1.30 20.66 3.19
CA ASP A 4 -0.53 21.73 2.55
C ASP A 4 -1.16 22.17 1.21
N GLY A 5 -2.49 22.11 1.15
CA GLY A 5 -3.27 22.41 -0.04
C GLY A 5 -3.18 21.38 -1.16
N CYS A 6 -2.69 20.17 -0.92
CA CYS A 6 -2.60 19.12 -1.93
C CYS A 6 -3.47 17.92 -1.55
N ILE A 7 -4.21 17.38 -2.51
CA ILE A 7 -4.97 16.13 -2.38
C ILE A 7 -4.12 14.99 -2.91
N TYR A 8 -4.05 13.90 -2.15
CA TYR A 8 -3.34 12.70 -2.58
C TYR A 8 -4.32 11.55 -2.84
N SER A 9 -4.08 10.84 -3.94
CA SER A 9 -4.88 9.69 -4.38
C SER A 9 -3.99 8.64 -5.03
N ILE A 10 -4.39 7.38 -4.92
CA ILE A 10 -3.68 6.24 -5.52
C ILE A 10 -4.59 5.58 -6.56
N SER A 11 -4.04 5.31 -7.75
CA SER A 11 -4.77 4.75 -8.89
C SER A 11 -3.96 3.65 -9.57
N ALA A 12 -4.65 2.68 -10.16
CA ALA A 12 -4.04 1.64 -10.98
C ALA A 12 -4.45 1.86 -12.44
N TYR A 13 -3.48 1.90 -13.36
CA TYR A 13 -3.72 2.09 -14.79
C TYR A 13 -3.16 0.92 -15.59
N PRO A 14 -3.94 0.29 -16.48
CA PRO A 14 -3.39 -0.70 -17.38
C PRO A 14 -2.36 -0.03 -18.31
N GLN A 15 -1.19 -0.64 -18.42
CA GLN A 15 -0.15 -0.23 -19.35
C GLN A 15 -0.67 -0.42 -20.78
N PRO A 16 -0.58 0.63 -21.64
CA PRO A 16 -1.08 0.54 -23.00
C PRO A 16 -0.26 -0.46 -23.81
N ASN A 17 -0.94 -1.29 -24.61
CA ASN A 17 -0.33 -2.26 -25.53
C ASN A 17 0.55 -3.35 -24.87
N VAL A 18 0.36 -3.65 -23.58
CA VAL A 18 1.07 -4.73 -22.88
C VAL A 18 0.15 -5.94 -22.71
N THR A 19 0.62 -7.11 -23.20
CA THR A 19 -0.04 -8.41 -23.02
C THR A 19 0.92 -9.39 -22.36
N PRO A 20 0.57 -10.00 -21.22
CA PRO A 20 -0.68 -9.82 -20.49
C PRO A 20 -0.84 -8.42 -19.87
N THR A 21 -2.05 -8.04 -19.45
CA THR A 21 -2.29 -6.74 -18.83
C THR A 21 -1.41 -6.56 -17.59
N VAL A 22 -0.66 -5.45 -17.56
CA VAL A 22 0.11 -5.00 -16.39
C VAL A 22 -0.47 -3.67 -15.95
N TYR A 23 -0.74 -3.51 -14.66
CA TYR A 23 -1.23 -2.27 -14.07
C TYR A 23 -0.06 -1.51 -13.43
N ASP A 24 0.13 -0.24 -13.81
CA ASP A 24 0.95 0.72 -13.09
C ASP A 24 0.15 1.24 -11.88
N VAL A 25 0.69 1.06 -10.67
CA VAL A 25 0.12 1.66 -9.47
C VAL A 25 0.80 3.00 -9.22
N ARG A 26 0.03 4.09 -9.29
CA ARG A 26 0.53 5.46 -9.24
C ARG A 26 -0.10 6.23 -8.10
N LEU A 27 0.73 6.95 -7.36
CA LEU A 27 0.31 7.96 -6.41
C LEU A 27 0.28 9.32 -7.12
N PHE A 28 -0.80 10.07 -6.95
CA PHE A 28 -0.99 11.41 -7.49
C PHE A 28 -1.03 12.41 -6.37
N ARG A 29 -0.44 13.57 -6.64
CA ARG A 29 -0.64 14.81 -5.91
C ARG A 29 -1.42 15.76 -6.81
N GLN A 30 -2.65 16.05 -6.44
CA GLN A 30 -3.53 16.99 -7.12
C GLN A 30 -3.55 18.31 -6.34
N PRO A 31 -3.20 19.43 -6.98
CA PRO A 31 -3.21 20.71 -6.29
C PRO A 31 -4.64 21.20 -6.12
N ILE A 32 -5.02 21.61 -4.91
CA ILE A 32 -6.03 22.67 -4.74
C ILE A 32 -5.28 24.02 -4.68
N PRO A 33 -5.94 25.19 -4.75
CA PRO A 33 -5.26 26.48 -4.90
C PRO A 33 -4.18 26.79 -3.87
N THR A 34 -4.17 26.11 -2.72
CA THR A 34 -3.18 26.26 -1.65
C THR A 34 -2.00 25.29 -1.73
N CYS A 35 -1.92 24.43 -2.76
CA CYS A 35 -0.85 23.44 -2.92
C CYS A 35 0.49 24.11 -3.28
N GLY A 36 1.42 24.18 -2.33
CA GLY A 36 2.77 24.73 -2.57
C GLY A 36 3.62 23.90 -3.54
N TYR A 37 3.27 22.64 -3.76
CA TYR A 37 4.08 21.69 -4.54
C TYR A 37 3.53 21.39 -5.95
N GLY A 38 2.37 21.95 -6.30
CA GLY A 38 1.73 21.70 -7.59
C GLY A 38 1.33 20.24 -7.85
N PHE A 39 0.98 19.94 -9.10
CA PHE A 39 0.64 18.59 -9.54
C PHE A 39 1.89 17.71 -9.65
N GLY A 40 1.75 16.43 -9.30
CA GLY A 40 2.79 15.43 -9.52
C GLY A 40 2.26 14.01 -9.45
N SER A 41 3.05 13.06 -9.94
CA SER A 41 2.74 11.63 -9.78
C SER A 41 4.01 10.79 -9.70
N VAL A 42 3.95 9.67 -8.97
CA VAL A 42 5.01 8.67 -8.90
C VAL A 42 4.43 7.27 -9.05
N THR A 43 5.12 6.40 -9.79
CA THR A 43 4.79 4.96 -9.86
C THR A 43 5.36 4.25 -8.64
N LEU A 44 4.50 3.62 -7.85
CA LEU A 44 4.87 2.84 -6.66
C LEU A 44 5.28 1.41 -7.01
N GLY A 45 4.72 0.87 -8.09
CA GLY A 45 5.08 -0.43 -8.65
C GLY A 45 4.03 -0.92 -9.62
N THR A 46 4.01 -2.24 -9.87
CA THR A 46 3.15 -2.86 -10.87
C THR A 46 2.41 -4.09 -10.34
N SER A 47 1.35 -4.49 -11.04
CA SER A 47 0.61 -5.74 -10.80
C SER A 47 0.25 -6.40 -12.13
N VAL A 48 0.44 -7.71 -12.25
CA VAL A 48 0.20 -8.48 -13.48
C VAL A 48 -1.17 -9.15 -13.42
N VAL A 49 -2.01 -8.95 -14.44
CA VAL A 49 -3.36 -9.54 -14.63
C VAL A 49 -4.33 -9.41 -13.46
N TYR A 50 -4.02 -8.55 -12.50
CA TYR A 50 -4.79 -8.33 -11.31
C TYR A 50 -4.84 -6.83 -11.06
N GLU A 51 -6.04 -6.26 -11.08
CA GLU A 51 -6.24 -4.86 -10.71
C GLU A 51 -6.11 -4.70 -9.19
N PRO A 52 -5.13 -3.92 -8.71
CA PRO A 52 -4.91 -3.70 -7.29
C PRO A 52 -6.06 -3.00 -6.57
N THR A 53 -6.44 -3.54 -5.41
CA THR A 53 -6.95 -2.71 -4.33
C THR A 53 -5.84 -1.78 -3.87
N ARG A 54 -6.22 -0.58 -3.43
CA ARG A 54 -5.29 0.51 -3.13
C ARG A 54 -5.87 1.44 -2.08
N SER A 55 -5.03 1.90 -1.17
CA SER A 55 -5.41 2.82 -0.10
C SER A 55 -4.27 3.80 0.18
N VAL A 56 -4.61 5.01 0.61
CA VAL A 56 -3.63 6.04 0.95
C VAL A 56 -4.08 6.81 2.18
N ALA A 57 -3.14 7.04 3.10
CA ALA A 57 -3.28 7.90 4.26
C ALA A 57 -2.06 8.81 4.37
N MET A 58 -2.21 9.96 5.01
CA MET A 58 -1.09 10.90 5.12
C MET A 58 -1.17 11.78 6.36
N ASN A 59 -0.01 12.30 6.76
CA ASN A 59 0.13 13.25 7.85
C ASN A 59 1.39 14.12 7.67
N ALA A 60 1.95 14.63 8.77
CA ALA A 60 3.08 15.55 8.77
C ALA A 60 4.41 14.91 8.45
N LEU A 61 4.51 13.61 8.70
CA LEU A 61 5.74 12.85 8.54
C LEU A 61 5.81 12.24 7.14
N GLY A 62 4.68 12.00 6.50
CA GLY A 62 4.65 11.63 5.09
C GLY A 62 3.34 11.01 4.63
N ILE A 63 3.42 10.28 3.53
CA ILE A 63 2.30 9.54 2.93
C ILE A 63 2.55 8.04 3.12
N ALA A 64 1.56 7.34 3.66
CA ALA A 64 1.50 5.89 3.68
C ALA A 64 0.56 5.44 2.55
N ALA A 65 1.12 4.78 1.53
CA ALA A 65 0.37 4.27 0.39
C ALA A 65 0.48 2.74 0.35
N SER A 66 -0.66 2.05 0.31
CA SER A 66 -0.71 0.60 0.23
C SER A 66 -1.47 0.15 -1.01
N TYR A 67 -1.08 -1.01 -1.54
CA TYR A 67 -1.82 -1.68 -2.61
C TYR A 67 -1.53 -3.17 -2.63
N THR A 68 -2.50 -3.96 -3.09
CA THR A 68 -2.30 -5.39 -3.38
C THR A 68 -1.69 -5.60 -4.75
N LYS A 69 -0.89 -6.64 -4.93
CA LYS A 69 -0.25 -6.92 -6.22
C LYS A 69 -0.04 -8.39 -6.46
N LYS A 70 -0.09 -8.76 -7.73
CA LYS A 70 0.36 -10.05 -8.23
C LYS A 70 1.64 -9.85 -9.06
N SER A 71 2.69 -10.59 -8.72
CA SER A 71 4.03 -10.39 -9.31
C SER A 71 4.21 -11.06 -10.67
N SER A 72 3.40 -12.06 -11.00
CA SER A 72 3.51 -12.77 -12.28
C SER A 72 2.18 -13.35 -12.73
N LEU A 73 2.17 -13.84 -13.97
CA LEU A 73 1.04 -14.56 -14.57
C LEU A 73 0.67 -15.86 -13.88
N SER A 74 1.59 -16.47 -13.14
CA SER A 74 1.40 -17.81 -12.59
C SER A 74 0.12 -17.88 -11.73
N GLY A 75 -0.67 -18.94 -11.90
CA GLY A 75 -1.81 -19.22 -11.02
C GLY A 75 -1.39 -19.42 -9.57
N SER A 76 -0.14 -19.84 -9.34
CA SER A 76 0.45 -20.05 -8.02
C SER A 76 1.14 -18.79 -7.46
N ALA A 77 1.18 -17.67 -8.21
CA ALA A 77 1.71 -16.43 -7.67
C ALA A 77 0.67 -15.80 -6.73
N PRO A 78 0.98 -15.66 -5.42
CA PRO A 78 0.04 -15.10 -4.47
C PRO A 78 -0.16 -13.61 -4.72
N ILE A 79 -1.34 -13.11 -4.35
CA ILE A 79 -1.56 -11.67 -4.18
C ILE A 79 -0.93 -11.25 -2.85
N THR A 80 -0.02 -10.29 -2.93
CA THR A 80 0.75 -9.74 -1.80
C THR A 80 0.39 -8.29 -1.57
N LEU A 81 0.75 -7.74 -0.42
CA LEU A 81 0.58 -6.33 -0.08
C LEU A 81 1.92 -5.60 -0.23
N SER A 82 1.89 -4.42 -0.85
CA SER A 82 2.94 -3.41 -0.79
C SER A 82 2.49 -2.26 0.11
N VAL A 83 3.41 -1.71 0.91
CA VAL A 83 3.21 -0.49 1.71
C VAL A 83 4.41 0.43 1.49
N HIS A 84 4.16 1.69 1.14
CA HIS A 84 5.18 2.67 0.81
C HIS A 84 5.08 3.89 1.72
N HIS A 85 6.23 4.35 2.20
CA HIS A 85 6.40 5.69 2.73
C HIS A 85 6.86 6.59 1.58
N VAL A 86 6.09 7.61 1.28
CA VAL A 86 6.39 8.58 0.22
C VAL A 86 6.50 9.99 0.80
N ASP A 87 7.52 10.71 0.36
CA ASP A 87 7.69 12.13 0.68
C ASP A 87 6.61 12.97 -0.04
N PRO A 88 5.81 13.77 0.68
CA PRO A 88 4.69 14.49 0.09
C PRO A 88 5.11 15.64 -0.84
N ALA A 89 6.31 16.20 -0.68
CA ALA A 89 6.80 17.37 -1.42
C ALA A 89 7.49 16.97 -2.72
N THR A 90 8.25 15.87 -2.72
CA THR A 90 9.04 15.38 -3.85
C THR A 90 8.42 14.18 -4.56
N LEU A 91 7.44 13.51 -3.92
CA LEU A 91 6.89 12.21 -4.36
C LEU A 91 7.95 11.11 -4.44
N THR A 92 9.05 11.24 -3.71
CA THR A 92 10.08 10.21 -3.64
C THR A 92 9.62 9.09 -2.71
N VAL A 93 9.74 7.84 -3.14
CA VAL A 93 9.53 6.68 -2.27
C VAL A 93 10.71 6.58 -1.31
N ILE A 94 10.50 6.90 -0.05
CA ILE A 94 11.53 6.87 1.00
C ILE A 94 11.82 5.41 1.39
N ARG A 95 10.77 4.61 1.54
CA ARG A 95 10.89 3.18 1.85
C ARG A 95 9.68 2.39 1.41
N SER A 96 9.87 1.09 1.29
CA SER A 96 8.84 0.12 0.95
C SER A 96 8.90 -1.06 1.91
N SER A 97 7.74 -1.64 2.20
CA SER A 97 7.59 -2.89 2.92
C SER A 97 6.54 -3.75 2.20
N SER A 98 6.57 -5.05 2.44
CA SER A 98 5.61 -5.97 1.84
C SER A 98 5.16 -7.02 2.82
N LEU A 99 3.89 -7.41 2.72
CA LEU A 99 3.35 -8.60 3.38
C LEU A 99 2.97 -9.63 2.34
N GLY A 100 3.22 -10.90 2.66
CA GLY A 100 2.84 -12.02 1.84
C GLY A 100 2.33 -13.17 2.69
N VAL A 101 1.55 -14.03 2.07
CA VAL A 101 1.14 -15.29 2.69
C VAL A 101 2.33 -16.25 2.77
N HIS A 102 2.38 -17.02 3.85
CA HIS A 102 3.37 -18.03 4.13
C HIS A 102 3.40 -19.07 3.00
N LEU A 103 4.58 -19.29 2.42
CA LEU A 103 4.82 -20.21 1.30
C LEU A 103 3.92 -19.98 0.06
N GLY A 104 3.32 -18.79 -0.09
CA GLY A 104 2.42 -18.51 -1.20
C GLY A 104 1.04 -19.19 -1.09
N ALA A 105 0.72 -19.80 0.06
CA ALA A 105 -0.54 -20.51 0.27
C ALA A 105 -1.68 -19.55 0.63
N GLY A 106 -2.24 -18.89 -0.37
CA GLY A 106 -3.38 -17.97 -0.25
C GLY A 106 -3.10 -16.58 -0.82
N ASN A 107 -3.92 -15.61 -0.43
CA ASN A 107 -3.85 -14.24 -0.96
C ASN A 107 -4.14 -13.22 0.14
N ILE A 108 -3.56 -12.02 -0.01
CA ILE A 108 -4.07 -10.80 0.62
C ILE A 108 -5.01 -10.14 -0.41
N VAL A 109 -6.29 -10.01 -0.08
CA VAL A 109 -7.35 -9.71 -1.05
C VAL A 109 -7.76 -8.25 -1.04
N SER A 110 -7.71 -7.62 0.13
CA SER A 110 -8.04 -6.20 0.29
C SER A 110 -7.19 -5.57 1.36
N GLU A 111 -7.12 -4.25 1.33
CA GLU A 111 -6.41 -3.46 2.31
C GLU A 111 -7.01 -2.06 2.48
N THR A 112 -6.82 -1.50 3.65
CA THR A 112 -7.14 -0.11 4.00
C THR A 112 -6.04 0.36 4.93
N VAL A 113 -5.41 1.48 4.55
CA VAL A 113 -4.34 2.08 5.34
C VAL A 113 -4.89 3.21 6.21
N ALA A 114 -4.48 3.24 7.46
CA ALA A 114 -4.78 4.30 8.39
C ALA A 114 -3.53 4.67 9.20
N ILE A 115 -3.42 5.94 9.56
CA ILE A 115 -2.40 6.43 10.48
C ILE A 115 -3.07 6.56 11.85
N ALA A 116 -2.47 5.97 12.88
CA ALA A 116 -3.00 6.03 14.23
C ALA A 116 -2.92 7.46 14.81
N ALA A 117 -3.61 7.68 15.93
CA ALA A 117 -3.68 8.99 16.58
C ALA A 117 -2.31 9.49 17.09
N ASP A 118 -1.34 8.59 17.31
CA ASP A 118 0.04 8.94 17.65
C ASP A 118 0.79 9.63 16.50
N GLY A 119 0.25 9.57 15.27
CA GLY A 119 0.83 10.17 14.09
C GLY A 119 2.07 9.45 13.55
N THR A 120 2.51 8.34 14.12
CA THR A 120 3.70 7.62 13.65
C THR A 120 3.38 6.19 13.26
N THR A 121 2.41 5.57 13.91
CA THR A 121 2.00 4.19 13.63
C THR A 121 1.10 4.13 12.40
N VAL A 122 1.45 3.26 11.47
CA VAL A 122 0.60 2.93 10.31
C VAL A 122 -0.01 1.56 10.52
N THR A 123 -1.31 1.48 10.31
CA THR A 123 -2.06 0.22 10.29
C THR A 123 -2.55 -0.07 8.88
N VAL A 124 -2.45 -1.33 8.47
CA VAL A 124 -3.07 -1.82 7.25
C VAL A 124 -3.99 -2.97 7.62
N SER A 125 -5.28 -2.79 7.40
CA SER A 125 -6.29 -3.81 7.69
C SER A 125 -6.97 -4.29 6.42
N GLY A 126 -7.39 -5.54 6.38
CA GLY A 126 -8.03 -6.08 5.19
C GLY A 126 -8.49 -7.52 5.32
N SER A 127 -8.63 -8.19 4.18
CA SER A 127 -9.02 -9.60 4.11
C SER A 127 -7.94 -10.46 3.45
N LYS A 128 -7.89 -11.73 3.84
CA LYS A 128 -6.93 -12.73 3.37
C LYS A 128 -7.58 -14.11 3.25
N THR A 129 -7.01 -14.96 2.40
CA THR A 129 -7.39 -16.38 2.26
C THR A 129 -6.30 -17.35 2.72
N GLY A 130 -5.17 -16.83 3.19
CA GLY A 130 -4.02 -17.62 3.67
C GLY A 130 -3.48 -17.11 5.00
N VAL A 131 -2.40 -17.70 5.46
CA VAL A 131 -1.68 -17.29 6.67
C VAL A 131 -0.62 -16.27 6.28
N ILE A 132 -0.67 -15.04 6.76
CA ILE A 132 0.40 -14.05 6.52
C ILE A 132 1.65 -14.46 7.29
N TRP A 133 2.83 -14.26 6.69
CA TRP A 133 4.09 -14.57 7.36
C TRP A 133 4.23 -13.80 8.69
N GLY A 134 4.42 -14.54 9.79
CA GLY A 134 4.55 -13.96 11.12
C GLY A 134 3.24 -13.49 11.74
N GLU A 135 2.08 -13.88 11.18
CA GLU A 135 0.80 -13.57 11.81
C GLU A 135 0.58 -14.32 13.11
N SER A 136 -0.10 -13.65 14.03
CA SER A 136 -0.66 -14.23 15.24
C SER A 136 -2.19 -14.32 15.12
N GLY A 137 -2.81 -15.29 15.80
CA GLY A 137 -4.25 -15.52 15.69
C GLY A 137 -4.64 -16.30 14.43
N SER A 138 -5.90 -16.19 14.03
CA SER A 138 -6.47 -16.93 12.89
C SER A 138 -7.73 -16.26 12.37
N GLY A 139 -8.01 -16.39 11.07
CA GLY A 139 -9.24 -15.93 10.44
C GLY A 139 -9.02 -15.31 9.07
N SER A 140 -10.09 -14.76 8.50
CA SER A 140 -10.12 -14.18 7.15
C SER A 140 -9.76 -12.70 7.13
N HIS A 141 -9.65 -12.06 8.28
CA HIS A 141 -9.25 -10.67 8.40
C HIS A 141 -7.89 -10.52 9.06
N TYR A 142 -7.24 -9.40 8.79
CA TYR A 142 -5.95 -9.08 9.40
C TYR A 142 -5.80 -7.59 9.68
N THR A 143 -4.94 -7.27 10.63
CA THR A 143 -4.36 -5.95 10.85
C THR A 143 -2.86 -6.08 10.97
N ALA A 144 -2.13 -5.37 10.12
CA ALA A 144 -0.70 -5.20 10.19
C ALA A 144 -0.37 -3.83 10.76
N THR A 145 0.41 -3.81 11.84
CA THR A 145 0.77 -2.59 12.56
C THR A 145 2.26 -2.32 12.40
N PHE A 146 2.58 -1.20 11.77
CA PHE A 146 3.93 -0.70 11.56
C PHE A 146 4.22 0.42 12.56
N PRO A 147 4.94 0.16 13.66
CA PRO A 147 5.29 1.19 14.63
C PRO A 147 6.28 2.17 14.00
N ASP A 148 6.12 3.45 14.31
CA ASP A 148 7.00 4.53 13.86
C ASP A 148 7.28 4.49 12.35
N PHE A 149 6.24 4.28 11.54
CA PHE A 149 6.36 3.95 10.13
C PHE A 149 7.13 4.99 9.31
N PHE A 150 7.12 6.25 9.72
CA PHE A 150 7.78 7.32 8.97
C PHE A 150 9.26 7.47 9.33
N THR A 151 9.69 6.92 10.48
CA THR A 151 11.01 7.17 11.07
C THR A 151 11.78 5.90 11.40
N SER A 152 11.13 4.74 11.38
CA SER A 152 11.71 3.44 11.75
C SER A 152 11.51 2.37 10.67
N THR A 153 12.38 1.36 10.70
CA THR A 153 12.29 0.14 9.88
C THR A 153 11.87 -1.08 10.69
N THR A 154 11.39 -0.89 11.93
CA THR A 154 10.85 -1.97 12.76
C THR A 154 9.82 -2.80 11.96
N PRO A 155 9.97 -4.14 11.90
CA PRO A 155 9.02 -5.00 11.22
C PRO A 155 7.60 -4.84 11.78
N PRO A 156 6.57 -4.96 10.93
CA PRO A 156 5.20 -4.92 11.40
C PRO A 156 4.86 -6.13 12.27
N THR A 157 3.92 -5.92 13.19
CA THR A 157 3.20 -7.03 13.83
C THR A 157 1.93 -7.32 13.03
N VAL A 158 1.58 -8.59 12.86
CA VAL A 158 0.38 -8.99 12.11
C VAL A 158 -0.52 -9.80 13.03
N MET A 159 -1.77 -9.36 13.17
CA MET A 159 -2.83 -10.06 13.90
C MET A 159 -3.94 -10.45 12.94
N ALA A 160 -4.34 -11.72 12.97
CA ALA A 160 -5.46 -12.27 12.21
C ALA A 160 -6.66 -12.54 13.12
N PHE A 161 -7.86 -12.31 12.60
CA PHE A 161 -9.13 -12.49 13.31
C PHE A 161 -10.24 -12.92 12.33
N PRO A 162 -11.36 -13.48 12.84
CA PRO A 162 -12.48 -13.94 12.02
C PRO A 162 -12.96 -12.89 11.03
#